data_AF-A0A800BX80-F1
#
_entry.id   AF-A0A800BX80-F1
#
_cell.length_a   1.000
_cell.length_b   1.000
_cell.length_c   1.000
_cell.angle_alpha   90.00
_cell.angle_beta   90.00
_cell.angle_gamma   90.00
#
_symmetry.space_group_name_H-M   'P 1'
#
loop_
_entity.id
_entity.type
_entity.pdbx_description
1 polymer ?
#
loop_
_entity_poly.entity_id
_entity_poly.type
_entity_poly.pdbx_seq_one_letter_code
_entity_poly.pdbx_strand_id
1 'polypeptide(L)'
;EQIHNHHRCQVHIDIADAKYDITTNYEYIRSKGSIPIIDYNPRNEDLSKQALQSRGYDQKGWPFAPCGLLTRPNGFDKKHQRLTFCCFKQCLKLKHKALKDLHTRYDIAQCPHFKNQTGFTKHMYLKQHPRLVNEIPRGTKRYDTFKKKERLKPTFIPKSIRNIIQLE
;
A
#
# COMPACT_ATOMS: atom_id res chain seq x y z
N GLU A 1 10.44 0.93 23.54
CA GLU A 1 10.09 1.02 24.98
C GLU A 1 10.31 2.39 25.59
N GLN A 2 11.47 3.04 25.39
CA GLN A 2 11.79 4.32 26.05
C GLN A 2 10.74 5.44 25.87
N ILE A 3 10.13 5.60 24.69
CA ILE A 3 9.15 6.67 24.43
C ILE A 3 7.82 6.46 25.17
N HIS A 4 7.28 5.23 25.18
CA HIS A 4 6.04 4.91 25.89
C HIS A 4 6.18 5.03 27.40
N ASN A 5 7.37 4.74 27.93
CA ASN A 5 7.64 4.84 29.36
C ASN A 5 7.81 6.29 29.81
N HIS A 6 8.25 7.18 28.93
CA HIS A 6 8.54 8.58 29.28
C HIS A 6 7.39 9.54 28.98
N HIS A 7 6.63 9.28 27.91
CA HIS A 7 5.46 10.06 27.55
C HIS A 7 4.25 9.13 27.66
N ARG A 8 3.29 9.46 28.55
CA ARG A 8 2.01 8.77 28.69
C ARG A 8 1.13 9.01 27.44
N CYS A 9 1.63 8.66 26.27
CA CYS A 9 0.95 8.81 24.99
C CYS A 9 0.86 7.46 24.29
N GLN A 10 -0.32 7.18 23.74
CA GLN A 10 -0.51 6.06 22.84
C GLN A 10 -0.04 6.46 21.44
N VAL A 11 0.88 5.68 20.87
CA VAL A 11 1.27 5.83 19.47
C VAL A 11 0.21 5.12 18.63
N HIS A 12 -0.36 5.84 17.66
CA HIS A 12 -1.35 5.28 16.74
C HIS A 12 -0.74 4.92 15.37
N ILE A 13 0.34 5.61 14.98
CA ILE A 13 0.98 5.45 13.68
C ILE A 13 2.49 5.54 13.88
N ASP A 14 3.21 4.52 13.42
CA ASP A 14 4.67 4.50 13.37
C ASP A 14 5.11 4.71 11.92
N ILE A 15 5.89 5.75 11.67
CA ILE A 15 6.39 6.11 10.34
C ILE A 15 7.89 5.83 10.29
N ALA A 16 8.34 5.08 9.28
CA ALA A 16 9.75 4.76 9.09
C ALA A 16 10.18 4.81 7.62
N ASP A 17 11.50 4.88 7.40
CA ASP A 17 12.11 4.82 6.07
C ASP A 17 12.27 3.37 5.59
N ALA A 18 12.73 3.21 4.34
CA ALA A 18 12.86 1.91 3.69
C ALA A 18 13.88 0.97 4.34
N LYS A 19 14.82 1.45 5.16
CA LYS A 19 15.74 0.59 5.93
C LYS A 19 14.97 -0.32 6.89
N TYR A 20 13.80 0.12 7.35
CA TYR A 20 12.97 -0.60 8.31
C TYR A 20 11.92 -1.51 7.65
N ASP A 21 11.93 -1.67 6.33
CA ASP A 21 11.01 -2.53 5.59
C ASP A 21 11.38 -4.03 5.71
N ILE A 22 11.27 -4.55 6.93
CA ILE A 22 11.46 -5.96 7.30
C ILE A 22 10.27 -6.42 8.13
N THR A 23 9.85 -7.68 7.95
CA THR A 23 8.62 -8.23 8.53
C THR A 23 8.53 -8.03 10.05
N THR A 24 9.64 -8.24 10.77
CA THR A 24 9.72 -8.10 12.23
C THR A 24 9.33 -6.70 12.73
N ASN A 25 9.64 -5.64 11.98
CA ASN A 25 9.25 -4.28 12.36
C ASN A 25 7.74 -4.07 12.24
N TYR A 26 7.11 -4.61 11.20
CA TYR A 26 5.66 -4.54 11.04
C TYR A 26 4.94 -5.31 12.16
N GLU A 27 5.43 -6.49 12.50
CA GLU A 27 4.91 -7.31 13.59
C GLU A 27 5.04 -6.58 14.93
N TYR A 28 6.21 -6.01 15.21
CA TYR A 28 6.45 -5.23 16.42
C TYR A 28 5.49 -4.04 16.52
N ILE A 29 5.40 -3.20 15.48
CA ILE A 29 4.52 -2.02 15.47
C ILE A 29 3.07 -2.42 15.71
N ARG A 30 2.58 -3.46 15.01
CA ARG A 30 1.21 -3.95 15.17
C ARG A 30 0.96 -4.56 16.55
N SER A 31 1.96 -5.22 17.16
CA SER A 31 1.86 -5.76 18.52
C SER A 31 1.67 -4.67 19.59
N LYS A 32 2.09 -3.43 19.29
CA LYS A 32 1.88 -2.25 20.13
C LYS A 32 0.55 -1.54 19.85
N GLY A 33 -0.24 -2.02 18.88
CA GLY A 33 -1.51 -1.41 18.49
C GLY A 33 -1.38 -0.24 17.51
N SER A 34 -0.19 -0.01 16.96
CA SER A 34 0.09 1.05 15.98
C SER A 34 -0.08 0.58 14.53
N ILE A 35 -0.34 1.52 13.62
CA ILE A 35 -0.34 1.30 12.17
C ILE A 35 1.06 1.58 11.59
N PRO A 36 1.70 0.64 10.89
CA PRO A 36 2.99 0.88 10.24
C PRO A 36 2.83 1.65 8.91
N ILE A 37 3.59 2.75 8.77
CA ILE A 37 3.79 3.48 7.52
C ILE A 37 5.29 3.45 7.20
N ILE A 38 5.72 2.37 6.56
CA ILE A 38 7.13 2.13 6.22
C ILE A 38 7.29 2.20 4.70
N ASP A 39 8.26 3.00 4.26
CA ASP A 39 8.62 3.08 2.85
C ASP A 39 9.03 1.70 2.33
N TYR A 40 8.59 1.38 1.12
CA TYR A 40 8.98 0.13 0.48
C TYR A 40 10.47 0.14 0.14
N ASN A 41 11.16 -0.97 0.41
CA ASN A 41 12.57 -1.12 0.07
C ASN A 41 12.74 -1.90 -1.23
N PRO A 42 13.02 -1.22 -2.36
CA PRO A 42 13.17 -1.88 -3.65
C PRO A 42 14.55 -2.54 -3.85
N ARG A 43 15.45 -2.49 -2.87
CA ARG A 43 16.79 -3.07 -3.01
C ARG A 43 16.66 -4.58 -3.26
N ASN A 44 17.39 -5.06 -4.26
CA ASN A 44 17.38 -6.46 -4.70
C ASN A 44 16.03 -6.95 -5.24
N GLU A 45 15.13 -6.05 -5.66
CA GLU A 45 13.90 -6.41 -6.35
C GLU A 45 13.98 -6.12 -7.85
N ASP A 46 13.49 -7.05 -8.66
CA ASP A 46 13.26 -6.81 -10.09
C ASP A 46 11.94 -6.03 -10.27
N LEU A 47 12.08 -4.75 -10.60
CA LEU A 47 10.96 -3.83 -10.86
C LEU A 47 10.64 -3.69 -12.35
N SER A 48 11.18 -4.56 -13.20
CA SER A 48 10.81 -4.60 -14.61
C SER A 48 9.31 -4.86 -14.74
N LYS A 49 8.70 -4.30 -15.79
CA LYS A 49 7.25 -4.44 -16.04
C LYS A 49 6.83 -5.91 -16.07
N GLN A 50 7.65 -6.78 -16.65
CA GLN A 50 7.39 -8.21 -16.74
C GLN A 50 7.43 -8.87 -15.36
N ALA A 51 8.45 -8.60 -14.54
CA ALA A 51 8.53 -9.15 -13.18
C ALA A 51 7.36 -8.71 -12.29
N LEU A 52 6.96 -7.43 -12.37
CA LEU A 52 5.78 -6.91 -11.65
C LEU A 52 4.47 -7.59 -12.09
N GLN A 53 4.30 -7.81 -13.40
CA GLN A 53 3.14 -8.52 -13.91
C GLN A 53 3.12 -9.99 -13.48
N SER A 54 4.26 -10.69 -13.57
CA SER A 54 4.39 -12.10 -13.18
C SER A 54 4.11 -12.31 -11.69
N ARG A 55 4.57 -11.40 -10.82
CA ARG A 55 4.28 -11.48 -9.37
C ARG A 55 2.84 -11.06 -9.00
N GLY A 56 2.14 -10.38 -9.90
CA GLY A 56 0.73 -10.04 -9.77
C GLY A 56 0.41 -8.72 -9.05
N TYR A 57 1.41 -7.89 -8.72
CA TYR A 57 1.23 -6.57 -8.11
C TYR A 57 2.39 -5.60 -8.38
N ASP A 58 2.13 -4.29 -8.35
CA ASP A 58 3.16 -3.25 -8.56
C ASP A 58 4.03 -2.98 -7.31
N GLN A 59 4.94 -1.99 -7.36
CA GLN A 59 5.77 -1.61 -6.22
C GLN A 59 5.00 -0.99 -5.04
N LYS A 60 3.72 -0.64 -5.22
CA LYS A 60 2.84 -0.15 -4.15
C LYS A 60 2.06 -1.30 -3.50
N GLY A 61 2.21 -2.52 -4.02
CA GLY A 61 1.41 -3.67 -3.62
C GLY A 61 0.00 -3.66 -4.18
N TRP A 62 -0.24 -2.92 -5.26
CA TRP A 62 -1.54 -2.88 -5.91
C TRP A 62 -1.63 -4.03 -6.92
N PRO A 63 -2.58 -4.95 -6.76
CA PRO A 63 -2.72 -6.09 -7.67
C PRO A 63 -3.08 -5.67 -9.10
N PHE A 64 -2.67 -6.48 -10.07
CA PHE A 64 -3.20 -6.40 -11.43
C PHE A 64 -4.54 -7.14 -11.54
N ALA A 65 -5.47 -6.58 -12.30
CA ALA A 65 -6.68 -7.27 -12.73
C ALA A 65 -6.37 -8.25 -13.89
N PRO A 66 -7.27 -9.18 -14.24
CA PRO A 66 -7.06 -10.13 -15.35
C PRO A 66 -6.73 -9.45 -16.69
N CYS A 67 -7.22 -8.24 -16.91
CA CYS A 67 -6.90 -7.44 -18.10
C CYS A 67 -5.52 -6.76 -18.06
N GLY A 68 -4.72 -6.99 -17.03
CA GLY A 68 -3.38 -6.42 -16.86
C GLY A 68 -3.35 -4.96 -16.38
N LEU A 69 -4.51 -4.35 -16.10
CA LEU A 69 -4.57 -3.01 -15.49
C LEU A 69 -4.47 -3.08 -13.96
N LEU A 70 -3.85 -2.06 -13.36
CA LEU A 70 -3.77 -1.96 -11.90
C LEU A 70 -5.14 -1.72 -11.28
N THR A 71 -5.41 -2.47 -10.22
CA THR A 71 -6.53 -2.22 -9.32
C THR A 71 -6.25 -0.99 -8.44
N ARG A 72 -7.28 -0.49 -7.76
CA ARG A 72 -7.15 0.59 -6.76
C ARG A 72 -7.63 0.11 -5.40
N PRO A 73 -7.07 0.64 -4.30
CA PRO A 73 -7.57 0.33 -2.96
C PRO A 73 -9.05 0.67 -2.81
N ASN A 74 -9.79 -0.21 -2.16
CA ASN A 74 -11.21 -0.12 -1.87
C ASN A 74 -11.48 -0.35 -0.37
N GLY A 75 -10.62 0.23 0.48
CA GLY A 75 -10.77 0.19 1.93
C GLY A 75 -10.13 -1.02 2.61
N PHE A 76 -9.76 -0.81 3.87
CA PHE A 76 -9.21 -1.81 4.76
C PHE A 76 -10.33 -2.39 5.64
N ASP A 77 -10.44 -3.71 5.64
CA ASP A 77 -11.41 -4.48 6.41
C ASP A 77 -10.76 -4.89 7.73
N LYS A 78 -11.09 -4.15 8.80
CA LYS A 78 -10.54 -4.37 10.14
C LYS A 78 -10.92 -5.73 10.71
N LYS A 79 -12.10 -6.27 10.40
CA LYS A 79 -12.56 -7.56 10.92
C LYS A 79 -11.70 -8.69 10.38
N HIS A 80 -11.41 -8.66 9.08
CA HIS A 80 -10.65 -9.72 8.40
C HIS A 80 -9.16 -9.39 8.22
N GLN A 81 -8.70 -8.23 8.71
CA GLN A 81 -7.30 -7.76 8.61
C GLN A 81 -6.75 -7.84 7.17
N ARG A 82 -7.51 -7.26 6.24
CA ARG A 82 -7.20 -7.32 4.80
C ARG A 82 -7.51 -6.01 4.10
N LEU A 83 -6.74 -5.73 3.05
CA LEU A 83 -7.04 -4.64 2.14
C LEU A 83 -7.78 -5.18 0.92
N THR A 84 -8.85 -4.50 0.53
CA THR A 84 -9.60 -4.84 -0.68
C THR A 84 -9.12 -3.95 -1.81
N PHE A 85 -8.98 -4.53 -3.00
CA PHE A 85 -8.65 -3.84 -4.22
C PHE A 85 -9.70 -4.13 -5.29
N CYS A 86 -10.06 -3.12 -6.06
CA CYS A 86 -11.02 -3.24 -7.15
C CYS A 86 -10.47 -2.66 -8.44
N CYS A 87 -10.82 -3.24 -9.59
CA CYS A 87 -10.43 -2.65 -10.88
C CYS A 87 -11.26 -1.40 -11.23
N PHE A 88 -12.43 -1.22 -10.61
CA PHE A 88 -13.36 -0.12 -10.83
C PHE A 88 -13.70 0.12 -12.31
N LYS A 89 -13.64 -0.96 -13.11
CA LYS A 89 -13.84 -0.95 -14.56
C LYS A 89 -13.04 0.16 -15.26
N GLN A 90 -11.81 0.42 -14.78
CA GLN A 90 -10.93 1.44 -15.36
C GLN A 90 -10.68 1.22 -16.86
N CYS A 91 -10.76 -0.03 -17.34
CA CYS A 91 -10.66 -0.36 -18.76
C CYS A 91 -11.70 0.37 -19.64
N LEU A 92 -12.90 0.64 -19.11
CA LEU A 92 -13.98 1.36 -19.82
C LEU A 92 -13.73 2.87 -19.92
N LYS A 93 -12.76 3.40 -19.17
CA LYS A 93 -12.39 4.82 -19.12
C LYS A 93 -11.09 5.10 -19.86
N LEU A 94 -10.53 4.11 -20.55
CA LEU A 94 -9.29 4.27 -21.30
C LEU A 94 -9.49 5.16 -22.53
N LYS A 95 -8.46 5.95 -22.86
CA LYS A 95 -8.40 6.68 -24.13
C LYS A 95 -8.22 5.70 -25.30
N HIS A 96 -8.66 6.09 -26.49
CA HIS A 96 -8.68 5.25 -27.69
C HIS A 96 -7.37 4.47 -27.97
N LYS A 97 -6.20 5.13 -27.89
CA LYS A 97 -4.90 4.45 -28.10
C LYS A 97 -4.64 3.33 -27.07
N ALA A 98 -4.92 3.59 -25.80
CA ALA A 98 -4.73 2.60 -24.72
C ALA A 98 -5.79 1.49 -24.78
N LEU A 99 -7.01 1.82 -25.20
CA LEU A 99 -8.07 0.83 -25.41
C LEU A 99 -7.71 -0.13 -26.55
N LYS A 100 -7.20 0.39 -27.68
CA LYS A 100 -6.68 -0.43 -28.79
C LYS A 100 -5.57 -1.37 -28.33
N ASP A 101 -4.59 -0.88 -27.58
CA ASP A 101 -3.52 -1.72 -26.99
C ASP A 101 -4.05 -2.77 -26.02
N LEU A 102 -5.10 -2.47 -25.26
CA LEU A 102 -5.69 -3.45 -24.37
C LEU A 102 -6.42 -4.56 -25.13
N HIS A 103 -7.16 -4.21 -26.19
CA HIS A 103 -7.90 -5.17 -27.01
C HIS A 103 -7.02 -6.18 -27.76
N THR A 104 -5.74 -5.88 -28.00
CA THR A 104 -4.82 -6.87 -28.60
C THR A 104 -4.52 -8.04 -27.67
N ARG A 105 -4.73 -7.87 -26.36
CA ARG A 105 -4.38 -8.86 -25.32
C ARG A 105 -5.52 -9.26 -24.39
N TYR A 106 -6.66 -8.58 -24.45
CA TYR A 106 -7.79 -8.84 -23.56
C TYR A 106 -9.12 -8.36 -24.15
N ASP A 107 -10.10 -9.27 -24.25
CA ASP A 107 -11.46 -8.94 -24.64
C ASP A 107 -12.25 -8.42 -23.42
N ILE A 108 -12.56 -7.12 -23.42
CA ILE A 108 -13.32 -6.48 -22.34
C ILE A 108 -14.77 -6.97 -22.32
N ALA A 109 -15.37 -7.29 -23.47
CA ALA A 109 -16.75 -7.74 -23.57
C ALA A 109 -16.93 -9.11 -22.92
N GLN A 110 -15.91 -9.96 -22.98
CA GLN A 110 -15.89 -11.28 -22.33
C GLN A 110 -15.35 -11.25 -20.90
N CYS A 111 -15.09 -10.07 -20.32
CA CYS A 111 -14.57 -9.98 -18.97
C CYS A 111 -15.54 -10.63 -17.96
N PRO A 112 -15.12 -11.63 -17.16
CA PRO A 112 -16.02 -12.32 -16.22
C PRO A 112 -16.54 -11.39 -15.12
N HIS A 113 -15.84 -10.27 -14.89
CA HIS A 113 -16.20 -9.28 -13.88
C HIS A 113 -16.97 -8.08 -14.47
N PHE A 114 -17.38 -8.14 -15.74
CA PHE A 114 -18.05 -7.03 -16.41
C PHE A 114 -19.38 -6.65 -15.74
N LYS A 115 -20.14 -7.64 -15.23
CA LYS A 115 -21.43 -7.40 -14.58
C LYS A 115 -21.31 -6.89 -13.14
N ASN A 116 -20.20 -7.16 -12.46
CA ASN A 116 -19.98 -6.75 -11.07
C ASN A 116 -19.94 -5.22 -10.94
N GLN A 117 -20.48 -4.65 -9.86
CA GLN A 117 -20.49 -3.19 -9.67
C GLN A 117 -19.09 -2.57 -9.69
N THR A 118 -18.15 -3.14 -8.95
CA THR A 118 -16.75 -2.67 -8.82
C THR A 118 -15.78 -3.37 -9.77
N GLY A 119 -16.28 -4.28 -10.61
CA GLY A 119 -15.47 -5.11 -11.50
C GLY A 119 -14.75 -6.25 -10.76
N PHE A 120 -13.50 -6.50 -11.16
CA PHE A 120 -12.63 -7.47 -10.50
C PHE A 120 -12.28 -6.99 -9.10
N THR A 121 -12.33 -7.89 -8.11
CA THR A 121 -11.96 -7.62 -6.72
C THR A 121 -10.91 -8.62 -6.24
N LYS A 122 -9.89 -8.11 -5.56
CA LYS A 122 -8.86 -8.91 -4.91
C LYS A 122 -8.75 -8.50 -3.44
N HIS A 123 -8.81 -9.48 -2.56
CA HIS A 123 -8.53 -9.29 -1.14
C HIS A 123 -7.08 -9.71 -0.85
N MET A 124 -6.34 -8.86 -0.16
CA MET A 124 -4.95 -9.09 0.22
C MET A 124 -4.85 -9.02 1.75
N TYR A 125 -4.49 -10.14 2.39
CA TYR A 125 -4.47 -10.25 3.85
C TYR A 125 -3.13 -9.80 4.43
N LEU A 126 -3.15 -9.09 5.56
CA LEU A 126 -1.94 -8.63 6.24
C LEU A 126 -1.04 -9.82 6.63
N LYS A 127 -1.61 -10.90 7.15
CA LYS A 127 -0.86 -12.09 7.57
C LYS A 127 -0.05 -12.73 6.43
N GLN A 128 -0.58 -12.69 5.20
CA GLN A 128 0.08 -13.25 4.02
C GLN A 128 1.10 -12.28 3.41
N HIS A 129 0.89 -10.99 3.61
CA HIS A 129 1.60 -9.92 2.92
C HIS A 129 1.97 -8.76 3.85
N PRO A 130 2.69 -9.02 4.98
CA PRO A 130 2.81 -8.07 6.08
C PRO A 130 3.59 -6.78 5.73
N ARG A 131 4.50 -6.88 4.74
CA ARG A 131 5.28 -5.76 4.20
C ARG A 131 4.61 -5.05 3.02
N LEU A 132 3.74 -5.76 2.31
CA LEU A 132 3.16 -5.31 1.04
C LEU A 132 1.81 -4.62 1.25
N VAL A 133 1.00 -5.16 2.16
CA VAL A 133 -0.32 -4.64 2.51
C VAL A 133 -0.23 -3.86 3.81
N ASN A 134 -0.77 -2.64 3.79
CA ASN A 134 -0.92 -1.80 4.97
C ASN A 134 -2.37 -1.32 5.08
N GLU A 135 -2.78 -1.02 6.31
CA GLU A 135 -4.05 -0.43 6.70
C GLU A 135 -4.26 0.92 5.99
N ILE A 136 -3.16 1.66 5.82
CA ILE A 136 -3.07 2.85 4.97
C ILE A 136 -2.22 2.46 3.74
N PRO A 137 -2.84 2.22 2.57
CA PRO A 137 -2.13 1.66 1.42
C PRO A 137 -1.13 2.64 0.83
N ARG A 138 0.04 2.14 0.40
CA ARG A 138 1.06 2.95 -0.28
C ARG A 138 0.50 3.61 -1.54
N GLY A 139 0.97 4.83 -1.80
CA GLY A 139 0.56 5.62 -2.97
C GLY A 139 -0.88 6.14 -2.94
N THR A 140 -1.53 6.10 -1.77
CA THR A 140 -2.77 6.84 -1.52
C THR A 140 -2.43 8.22 -0.97
N LYS A 141 -3.31 9.22 -1.22
CA LYS A 141 -3.13 10.59 -0.68
C LYS A 141 -2.91 10.61 0.83
N ARG A 142 -3.58 9.72 1.56
CA ARG A 142 -3.46 9.57 3.01
C ARG A 142 -2.06 9.09 3.40
N TYR A 143 -1.53 8.07 2.73
CA TYR A 143 -0.15 7.61 2.94
C TYR A 143 0.86 8.74 2.69
N ASP A 144 0.72 9.44 1.56
CA ASP A 144 1.64 10.51 1.17
C ASP A 144 1.59 11.69 2.14
N THR A 145 0.43 11.98 2.74
CA THR A 145 0.29 13.01 3.77
C THR A 145 1.10 12.67 5.02
N PHE A 146 1.03 11.43 5.52
CA PHE A 146 1.84 11.02 6.67
C PHE A 146 3.34 11.07 6.35
N LYS A 147 3.75 10.57 5.18
CA LYS A 147 5.15 10.63 4.73
C LYS A 147 5.66 12.04 4.50
N LYS A 148 4.83 12.96 4.01
CA LYS A 148 5.21 14.38 3.87
C LYS A 148 5.45 15.00 5.24
N LYS A 149 4.57 14.72 6.21
CA LYS A 149 4.73 15.20 7.58
C LYS A 149 6.03 14.68 8.21
N GLU A 150 6.41 13.42 7.93
CA GLU A 150 7.73 12.85 8.30
C GLU A 150 8.92 13.69 7.82
N ARG A 151 8.86 14.18 6.58
CA ARG A 151 9.91 14.99 5.95
C ARG A 151 9.92 16.46 6.38
N LEU A 152 8.84 16.96 6.98
CA LEU A 152 8.68 18.36 7.38
C LEU A 152 9.18 18.67 8.80
N LYS A 153 10.01 17.81 9.42
CA LYS A 153 10.60 18.14 10.73
C LYS A 153 11.44 19.42 10.62
N PRO A 154 11.17 20.45 11.46
CA PRO A 154 11.95 21.69 11.48
C PRO A 154 13.40 21.43 11.92
N THR A 155 14.28 22.34 11.50
CA THR A 155 15.69 22.42 11.88
C THR A 155 15.90 22.19 13.38
N PHE A 156 16.82 21.29 13.70
CA PHE A 156 17.39 21.04 15.02
C PHE A 156 16.50 20.24 16.01
N ILE A 157 16.47 18.91 15.84
CA ILE A 157 16.13 17.98 16.92
C ILE A 157 17.34 17.05 17.11
N PRO A 158 17.92 16.95 18.34
CA PRO A 158 19.08 16.10 18.61
C PRO A 158 18.83 14.64 18.17
N LYS A 159 19.88 13.96 17.69
CA LYS A 159 19.83 12.60 17.11
C LYS A 159 19.19 11.54 18.03
N SER A 160 19.01 11.82 19.31
CA SER A 160 18.33 10.96 20.30
C SER A 160 16.80 10.91 20.17
N ILE A 161 16.14 11.83 19.43
CA ILE A 161 14.67 11.94 19.34
C ILE A 161 14.19 11.81 17.88
N ARG A 162 14.70 10.80 17.15
CA ARG A 162 14.31 10.62 15.73
C ARG A 162 12.92 10.03 15.52
N ASN A 163 12.36 9.31 16.50
CA ASN A 163 11.03 8.73 16.37
C ASN A 163 10.03 9.57 17.15
N ILE A 164 9.12 10.21 16.44
CA ILE A 164 7.86 10.84 16.88
C ILE A 164 7.59 11.91 15.81
N ILE A 165 6.61 11.66 14.96
CA ILE A 165 5.75 12.74 14.46
C ILE A 165 4.35 12.35 14.92
N GLN A 166 4.00 12.92 16.06
CA GLN A 166 2.64 13.01 16.55
C GLN A 166 1.91 14.04 15.70
N LEU A 167 0.70 13.70 15.27
CA LEU A 167 -0.23 14.65 14.67
C LEU A 167 -1.49 14.52 15.49
N GLU A 168 -1.78 15.58 16.24
CA GLU A 168 -3.08 15.87 16.84
C GLU A 168 -4.18 15.83 15.77
#